data_AF-A0A955N5Q8-F1
#
_entry.id   AF-A0A955N5Q8-F1
#
_cell.length_a   1.000
_cell.length_b   1.000
_cell.length_c   1.000
_cell.angle_alpha   90.00
_cell.angle_beta   90.00
_cell.angle_gamma   90.00
#
_symmetry.space_group_name_H-M   'P 1'
#
loop_
_entity.id
_entity.type
_entity.pdbx_description
1 polymer ?
#
loop_
_entity_poly.entity_id
_entity_poly.type
_entity_poly.pdbx_seq_one_letter_code
_entity_poly.pdbx_strand_id
1 'polypeptide(L)'
;MIETISMNKNIQEAHRNGTPLFQFPFTSFAQFFHGRVADPDLMKEVYLTYYDDSGMVRSYTYEEFGNTVNRTVTFLREQLGVHRGDRIAILLFNHDFTVVMYYAAWVLGAVV
;
A
#
# COMPACT_ATOMS: atom_id res chain seq x y z
N MET A 1 -10.25 22.42 -33.98
CA MET A 1 -11.37 21.51 -33.62
C MET A 1 -10.73 20.18 -33.24
N ILE A 2 -10.88 19.53 -32.09
CA ILE A 2 -11.62 19.67 -30.82
C ILE A 2 -10.85 18.76 -29.85
N GLU A 3 -10.50 19.22 -28.64
CA GLU A 3 -10.43 18.38 -27.41
C GLU A 3 -9.95 19.12 -26.14
N THR A 4 -9.44 20.35 -26.24
CA THR A 4 -8.90 21.04 -25.05
C THR A 4 -9.97 21.64 -24.12
N ILE A 5 -11.23 21.77 -24.57
CA ILE A 5 -12.31 22.41 -23.80
C ILE A 5 -13.04 21.40 -22.87
N SER A 6 -12.96 20.09 -23.15
CA SER A 6 -13.68 19.05 -22.40
C SER A 6 -13.11 18.81 -20.99
N MET A 7 -11.77 18.80 -20.86
CA MET A 7 -11.11 18.45 -19.60
C MET A 7 -11.36 19.46 -18.47
N ASN A 8 -11.58 20.74 -18.80
CA ASN A 8 -11.83 21.81 -17.83
C ASN A 8 -13.24 21.73 -17.22
N LYS A 9 -14.24 21.23 -17.97
CA LYS A 9 -15.60 21.04 -17.45
C LYS A 9 -15.64 20.01 -16.33
N ASN A 10 -14.98 18.87 -16.52
CA ASN A 10 -14.97 17.78 -15.53
C ASN A 10 -14.28 18.20 -14.22
N ILE A 11 -13.21 18.99 -14.31
CA ILE A 11 -12.51 19.54 -13.13
C ILE A 11 -13.39 20.56 -12.39
N GLN A 12 -14.06 21.46 -13.13
CA GLN A 12 -14.96 22.42 -12.52
C GLN A 12 -16.22 21.77 -11.94
N GLU A 13 -16.70 20.69 -12.52
CA GLU A 13 -17.84 19.92 -12.03
C GLU A 13 -17.50 19.19 -10.73
N ALA A 14 -16.27 18.65 -10.61
CA ALA A 14 -15.76 18.09 -9.35
C ALA A 14 -15.62 19.13 -8.22
N HIS A 15 -15.37 20.41 -8.55
CA HIS A 15 -15.33 21.49 -7.56
C HIS A 15 -16.73 21.99 -7.14
N ARG A 16 -17.72 21.94 -8.04
CA ARG A 16 -19.10 22.42 -7.77
C ARG A 16 -19.94 21.39 -7.03
N ASN A 17 -19.77 20.12 -7.39
CA ASN A 17 -20.37 19.01 -6.70
C ASN A 17 -19.44 18.71 -5.53
N GLY A 18 -19.61 19.43 -4.42
CA GLY A 18 -18.87 19.18 -3.18
C GLY A 18 -18.73 17.67 -3.02
N THR A 19 -17.49 17.20 -2.90
CA THR A 19 -17.14 15.80 -3.03
C THR A 19 -18.16 14.97 -2.26
N PRO A 20 -18.89 14.02 -2.90
CA PRO A 20 -19.72 13.09 -2.14
C PRO A 20 -18.88 12.61 -0.98
N LEU A 21 -19.40 12.64 0.25
CA LEU A 21 -18.62 12.21 1.43
C LEU A 21 -18.10 10.80 1.14
N PHE A 22 -16.86 10.71 0.67
CA PHE A 22 -16.25 9.46 0.32
C PHE A 22 -15.92 8.82 1.65
N GLN A 23 -16.82 7.95 2.09
CA GLN A 23 -16.58 7.15 3.27
C GLN A 23 -15.58 6.09 2.88
N PHE A 24 -14.37 6.20 3.43
CA PHE A 24 -13.39 5.15 3.29
C PHE A 24 -13.99 3.88 3.94
N PRO A 25 -14.18 2.78 3.19
CA PRO A 25 -14.92 1.62 3.70
C PRO A 25 -14.10 0.81 4.73
N PHE A 26 -12.90 1.27 5.05
CA PHE A 26 -11.97 0.63 5.98
C PHE A 26 -11.74 1.50 7.20
N THR A 27 -11.77 0.87 8.38
CA THR A 27 -11.59 1.52 9.69
C THR A 27 -10.13 1.54 10.15
N SER A 28 -9.26 0.82 9.44
CA SER A 28 -7.83 0.76 9.71
C SER A 28 -7.05 0.42 8.44
N PHE A 29 -5.75 0.74 8.45
CA PHE A 29 -4.85 0.32 7.38
C PHE A 29 -4.80 -1.20 7.24
N ALA A 30 -4.80 -1.95 8.35
CA ALA A 30 -4.82 -3.41 8.33
C ALA A 30 -6.06 -3.95 7.59
N GLN A 31 -7.25 -3.41 7.87
CA GLN A 31 -8.48 -3.83 7.19
C GLN A 31 -8.42 -3.51 5.69
N PHE A 32 -7.94 -2.31 5.32
CA PHE A 32 -7.71 -1.94 3.93
C PHE A 32 -6.76 -2.92 3.24
N PHE A 33 -5.59 -3.17 3.84
CA PHE A 33 -4.56 -4.02 3.30
C PHE A 33 -5.05 -5.46 3.09
N HIS A 34 -5.64 -6.08 4.13
CA HIS A 34 -6.16 -7.44 4.03
C HIS A 34 -7.29 -7.55 3.00
N GLY A 35 -8.13 -6.52 2.88
CA GLY A 35 -9.16 -6.45 1.86
C GLY A 35 -8.58 -6.47 0.43
N ARG A 36 -7.46 -5.78 0.19
CA ARG A 36 -6.83 -5.73 -1.16
C ARG A 36 -6.07 -7.00 -1.51
N VAL A 37 -5.30 -7.57 -0.58
CA VAL A 37 -4.47 -8.74 -0.90
C VAL A 37 -5.29 -10.04 -1.00
N ALA A 38 -6.51 -10.05 -0.47
CA ALA A 38 -7.44 -11.18 -0.56
C ALA A 38 -8.55 -10.97 -1.62
N ASP A 39 -8.58 -9.83 -2.30
CA ASP A 39 -9.57 -9.55 -3.34
C ASP A 39 -9.31 -10.44 -4.56
N PRO A 40 -10.25 -11.33 -4.96
CA PRO A 40 -10.06 -12.25 -6.08
C PRO A 40 -9.75 -11.55 -7.40
N ASP A 41 -10.23 -10.32 -7.59
CA ASP A 41 -10.03 -9.55 -8.81
C ASP A 41 -8.65 -8.86 -8.83
N LEU A 42 -7.98 -8.75 -7.68
CA LEU A 42 -6.67 -8.10 -7.56
C LEU A 42 -5.54 -9.06 -7.21
N MET A 43 -5.81 -10.17 -6.51
CA MET A 43 -4.78 -10.96 -5.83
C MET A 43 -3.67 -11.47 -6.76
N LYS A 44 -3.98 -11.68 -8.05
CA LYS A 44 -3.05 -12.14 -9.09
C LYS A 44 -2.42 -11.01 -9.91
N GLU A 45 -2.88 -9.77 -9.76
CA GLU A 45 -2.33 -8.62 -10.45
C GLU A 45 -0.99 -8.21 -9.84
N VAL A 46 -0.08 -7.70 -10.68
CA VAL A 46 1.21 -7.17 -10.23
C VAL A 46 0.99 -5.90 -9.43
N TYR A 47 1.47 -5.90 -8.18
CA TYR A 47 1.36 -4.76 -7.27
C TYR A 47 2.66 -3.95 -7.21
N LEU A 48 3.80 -4.64 -7.05
CA LEU A 48 5.10 -4.01 -6.89
C LEU A 48 6.11 -4.65 -7.83
N THR A 49 6.85 -3.83 -8.57
CA THR A 49 8.05 -4.27 -9.29
C THR A 49 9.23 -3.42 -8.84
N TYR A 50 10.28 -4.09 -8.39
CA TYR A 50 11.55 -3.49 -7.99
C TYR A 50 12.63 -3.80 -9.01
N TYR A 51 13.44 -2.78 -9.26
CA TYR A 51 14.60 -2.81 -10.14
C TYR A 51 15.82 -2.44 -9.30
N ASP A 52 16.86 -3.25 -9.35
CA ASP A 52 18.16 -2.90 -8.74
C ASP A 52 19.15 -2.36 -9.77
N ASP A 53 20.29 -1.87 -9.29
CA ASP A 53 21.34 -1.30 -10.14
C ASP A 53 22.09 -2.36 -10.97
N SER A 54 21.92 -3.65 -10.66
CA SER A 54 22.50 -4.76 -11.41
C SER A 54 21.62 -5.21 -12.59
N GLY A 55 20.41 -4.65 -12.70
CA GLY A 55 19.40 -5.05 -13.68
C GLY A 55 18.53 -6.23 -13.21
N MET A 56 18.64 -6.64 -11.94
CA MET A 56 17.70 -7.59 -11.35
C MET A 56 16.32 -6.94 -11.27
N VAL A 57 15.31 -7.72 -11.67
CA VAL A 57 13.91 -7.33 -11.57
C VAL A 57 13.18 -8.32 -10.67
N ARG A 58 12.46 -7.81 -9.69
CA ARG A 58 11.57 -8.60 -8.83
C ARG A 58 10.18 -8.02 -8.84
N SER A 59 9.21 -8.83 -9.25
CA SER A 59 7.80 -8.46 -9.23
C SER A 59 7.06 -9.28 -8.20
N TYR A 60 6.06 -8.66 -7.58
CA TYR A 60 5.15 -9.26 -6.63
C TYR A 60 3.73 -9.02 -7.10
N THR A 61 2.94 -10.08 -7.17
CA THR A 61 1.48 -9.96 -7.16
C THR A 61 0.98 -9.42 -5.82
N TYR A 62 -0.28 -8.96 -5.76
CA TYR A 62 -0.91 -8.56 -4.50
C TYR A 62 -0.83 -9.68 -3.44
N GLU A 63 -1.08 -10.93 -3.83
CA GLU A 63 -0.99 -12.08 -2.93
C GLU A 63 0.44 -12.32 -2.42
N GLU A 64 1.44 -12.32 -3.31
CA GLU A 64 2.85 -12.54 -2.94
C GLU A 64 3.39 -11.42 -2.04
N PHE A 65 3.06 -10.17 -2.36
CA PHE A 65 3.39 -9.03 -1.50
C PHE A 65 2.68 -9.16 -0.15
N GLY A 66 1.39 -9.53 -0.17
CA GLY A 66 0.57 -9.77 1.02
C GLY A 66 1.18 -10.80 1.96
N ASN A 67 1.58 -11.96 1.41
CA ASN A 67 2.25 -13.03 2.13
C ASN A 67 3.58 -12.59 2.72
N THR A 68 4.35 -11.79 1.98
CA THR A 68 5.64 -11.26 2.46
C THR A 68 5.43 -10.31 3.63
N VAL A 69 4.49 -9.36 3.52
CA VAL A 69 4.13 -8.44 4.61
C VAL A 69 3.63 -9.21 5.84
N ASN A 70 2.75 -10.19 5.68
CA ASN A 70 2.21 -10.96 6.81
C ASN A 70 3.32 -11.72 7.56
N ARG A 71 4.28 -12.31 6.85
CA ARG A 71 5.46 -12.93 7.48
C ARG A 71 6.30 -11.92 8.24
N THR A 72 6.50 -10.72 7.68
CA THR A 72 7.21 -9.63 8.36
C THR A 72 6.47 -9.15 9.60
N VAL A 73 5.13 -9.03 9.55
CA VAL A 73 4.27 -8.71 10.69
C VAL A 73 4.46 -9.72 11.82
N THR A 74 4.41 -11.03 11.50
CA THR A 74 4.67 -12.10 12.48
C THR A 74 6.07 -11.99 13.06
N PHE A 75 7.10 -11.75 12.24
CA PHE A 75 8.47 -11.60 12.74
C PHE A 75 8.61 -10.40 13.70
N LEU A 76 8.12 -9.22 13.30
CA LEU A 76 8.18 -8.01 14.10
C LEU A 76 7.47 -8.19 15.45
N ARG A 77 6.30 -8.83 15.46
CA ARG A 77 5.55 -9.09 16.69
C ARG A 77 6.21 -10.15 17.57
N GLU A 78 6.41 -11.34 17.02
CA GLU A 78 6.75 -12.52 17.82
C GLU A 78 8.24 -12.61 18.16
N GLN A 79 9.11 -12.06 17.30
CA GLN A 79 10.56 -12.14 17.50
C GLN A 79 11.17 -10.85 18.04
N LEU A 80 10.62 -9.68 17.64
CA LEU A 80 11.13 -8.38 18.08
C LEU A 80 10.25 -7.69 19.13
N GLY A 81 9.07 -8.23 19.43
CA GLY A 81 8.18 -7.68 20.46
C GLY A 81 7.59 -6.31 20.09
N VAL A 82 7.39 -6.03 18.79
CA VAL A 82 6.76 -4.78 18.34
C VAL A 82 5.24 -4.84 18.54
N HIS A 83 4.70 -3.81 19.16
CA HIS A 83 3.28 -3.66 19.47
C HIS A 83 2.66 -2.42 18.81
N ARG A 84 1.34 -2.36 18.88
CA ARG A 84 0.57 -1.19 18.42
C ARG A 84 1.02 0.06 19.19
N GLY A 85 1.29 1.14 18.45
CA GLY A 85 1.73 2.42 19.00
C GLY A 85 3.24 2.59 19.10
N ASP A 86 4.02 1.52 18.91
CA ASP A 86 5.47 1.59 18.85
C ASP A 86 5.95 2.37 17.62
N ARG A 87 7.21 2.82 17.66
CA ARG A 87 7.85 3.57 16.57
C ARG A 87 8.99 2.75 15.98
N ILE A 88 9.03 2.65 14.66
CA ILE A 88 10.04 1.89 13.92
C ILE A 88 10.79 2.86 13.01
N ALA A 89 12.10 3.02 13.25
CA ALA A 89 12.96 3.71 12.30
C ALA A 89 13.43 2.72 11.22
N ILE A 90 13.28 3.09 9.95
CA ILE A 90 13.73 2.27 8.81
C ILE A 90 14.86 3.03 8.10
N LEU A 91 16.07 2.45 8.11
CA LEU A 91 17.24 2.99 7.41
C LEU A 91 17.59 2.06 6.25
N LEU A 92 16.94 2.29 5.12
CA LEU A 92 17.18 1.59 3.85
C LEU A 92 17.03 2.59 2.70
N PHE A 93 17.71 2.33 1.59
CA PHE A 93 17.46 3.04 0.34
C PHE A 93 16.12 2.60 -0.30
N ASN A 94 15.81 3.11 -1.49
CA ASN A 94 14.64 2.69 -2.25
C ASN A 94 14.80 1.23 -2.71
N HIS A 95 14.37 0.30 -1.86
CA HIS A 95 14.43 -1.14 -2.02
C HIS A 95 13.00 -1.70 -1.81
N ASP A 96 12.62 -2.80 -2.46
CA ASP A 96 11.27 -3.40 -2.29
C ASP A 96 10.93 -3.65 -0.82
N PHE A 97 11.91 -4.14 -0.07
CA PHE A 97 11.78 -4.44 1.34
C PHE A 97 11.49 -3.22 2.22
N THR A 98 11.85 -2.01 1.79
CA THR A 98 11.45 -0.77 2.46
C THR A 98 9.93 -0.62 2.44
N VAL A 99 9.27 -0.94 1.32
CA VAL A 99 7.81 -0.93 1.18
C VAL A 99 7.17 -2.01 2.05
N VAL A 100 7.76 -3.22 2.07
CA VAL A 100 7.31 -4.32 2.95
C VAL A 100 7.34 -3.90 4.41
N MET A 101 8.41 -3.24 4.86
CA MET A 101 8.57 -2.78 6.25
C MET A 101 7.54 -1.71 6.63
N TYR A 102 7.27 -0.74 5.75
CA TYR A 102 6.20 0.25 5.98
C TYR A 102 4.84 -0.41 6.15
N TYR A 103 4.47 -1.31 5.23
CA TYR A 103 3.20 -2.02 5.29
C TYR A 103 3.09 -2.89 6.55
N ALA A 104 4.14 -3.61 6.93
CA ALA A 104 4.14 -4.42 8.12
C ALA A 104 3.97 -3.58 9.40
N ALA A 105 4.66 -2.43 9.49
CA ALA A 105 4.50 -1.49 10.59
C ALA A 105 3.06 -0.96 10.70
N TRP A 106 2.48 -0.50 9.58
CA TRP A 106 1.11 0.02 9.57
C TRP A 106 0.06 -1.05 9.85
N VAL A 107 0.24 -2.28 9.37
CA VAL A 107 -0.65 -3.42 9.69
C VAL A 107 -0.59 -3.75 11.18
N LEU A 108 0.59 -3.68 11.81
CA LEU A 108 0.74 -3.82 13.27
C LEU A 108 0.14 -2.65 14.07
N GLY A 109 -0.11 -1.52 13.41
CA GLY A 109 -0.49 -0.26 14.07
C GLY A 109 0.70 0.42 14.75
N ALA A 110 1.92 0.16 14.30
CA ALA A 110 3.12 0.91 14.64
C ALA A 110 3.26 2.13 13.70
N VAL A 111 4.09 3.09 14.10
CA VAL A 111 4.39 4.30 13.33
C VAL A 111 5.81 4.20 12.79
N VAL A 112 6.00 4.62 11.54
CA VAL A 112 7.31 4.79 10.89
C VAL A 112 7.62 6.26 10.70
#